data_AF-A0A0G1CUI8-F1
#
_entry.id   AF-A0A0G1CUI8-F1
#
_cell.length_a   1.000
_cell.length_b   1.000
_cell.length_c   1.000
_cell.angle_alpha   90.00
_cell.angle_beta   90.00
_cell.angle_gamma   90.00
#
_symmetry.space_group_name_H-M   'P 1'
#
loop_
_entity.id
_entity.type
_entity.pdbx_description
1 polymer ?
#
loop_
_entity_poly.entity_id
_entity_poly.type
_entity_poly.pdbx_seq_one_letter_code
_entity_poly.pdbx_strand_id
1 'polypeptide(L)'
;RVPKTMEELLTIPGVARKTANVVLGNAYGVIEGIAVDTHVIRLSQRLRLVPIDKIGGKHPAFVSHSTMQQYNNVTIDFYKDASPLKIEQELMKVIPKKTWFSLTYQLIDHGRAVCKAKNPKCQACPLSSYCPVRREQKDGNP
;
A
#
# COMPACT_ATOMS: atom_id res chain seq x y z
N ARG A 1 -7.79 5.65 -30.41
CA ARG A 1 -7.48 4.28 -29.94
C ARG A 1 -6.55 4.41 -28.74
N VAL A 2 -6.77 3.67 -27.64
CA VAL A 2 -5.91 3.79 -26.45
C VAL A 2 -4.56 3.08 -26.73
N PRO A 3 -3.40 3.71 -26.45
CA PRO A 3 -2.09 3.08 -26.67
C PRO A 3 -1.89 1.79 -25.86
N LYS A 4 -0.98 0.93 -26.32
CA LYS A 4 -0.80 -0.44 -25.77
C LYS A 4 0.54 -0.64 -25.06
N THR A 5 1.40 0.37 -25.02
CA THR A 5 2.69 0.30 -24.33
C THR A 5 2.78 1.34 -23.21
N MET A 6 3.68 1.11 -22.26
CA MET A 6 3.96 2.05 -21.18
C MET A 6 4.53 3.36 -21.72
N GLU A 7 5.48 3.30 -22.68
CA GLU A 7 6.09 4.52 -23.22
C GLU A 7 5.05 5.42 -23.89
N GLU A 8 4.17 4.85 -24.72
CA GLU A 8 3.15 5.63 -25.42
C GLU A 8 2.15 6.25 -24.44
N LEU A 9 1.71 5.49 -23.43
CA LEU A 9 0.74 5.99 -22.45
C LEU A 9 1.31 7.17 -21.64
N LEU A 10 2.61 7.15 -21.31
CA LEU A 10 3.27 8.23 -20.58
C LEU A 10 3.43 9.52 -21.40
N THR A 11 3.24 9.49 -22.72
CA THR A 11 3.21 10.71 -23.55
C THR A 11 1.90 11.49 -23.42
N ILE A 12 0.84 10.87 -22.89
CA ILE A 12 -0.49 11.48 -22.77
C ILE A 12 -0.52 12.42 -21.55
N PRO A 13 -0.88 13.71 -21.71
CA PRO A 13 -1.02 14.63 -20.58
C PRO A 13 -1.95 14.09 -19.49
N GLY A 14 -1.48 14.09 -18.24
CA GLY A 14 -2.22 13.58 -17.09
C GLY A 14 -2.11 12.06 -16.86
N VAL A 15 -1.51 11.30 -17.77
CA VAL A 15 -1.26 9.87 -17.59
C VAL A 15 0.11 9.66 -16.95
N ALA A 16 0.09 9.40 -15.64
CA ALA A 16 1.25 8.94 -14.90
C ALA A 16 1.35 7.40 -14.91
N ARG A 17 2.50 6.87 -14.46
CA ARG A 17 2.81 5.43 -14.40
C ARG A 17 1.72 4.58 -13.74
N LYS A 18 1.10 5.08 -12.66
CA LYS A 18 -0.04 4.41 -12.01
C LYS A 18 -1.23 4.24 -12.97
N THR A 19 -1.61 5.31 -13.67
CA THR A 19 -2.72 5.29 -14.63
C THR A 19 -2.41 4.36 -15.79
N ALA A 20 -1.18 4.43 -16.32
CA ALA A 20 -0.73 3.54 -17.39
C ALA A 20 -0.79 2.06 -16.99
N ASN A 21 -0.27 1.68 -15.80
CA ASN A 21 -0.35 0.31 -15.28
C ASN A 21 -1.80 -0.20 -15.18
N VAL A 22 -2.73 0.64 -14.70
CA VAL A 22 -4.15 0.28 -14.62
C VAL A 22 -4.74 0.07 -16.01
N VAL A 23 -4.48 0.99 -16.96
CA VAL A 23 -5.01 0.90 -18.33
C VAL A 23 -4.49 -0.36 -19.03
N LEU A 24 -3.18 -0.61 -19.00
CA LEU A 24 -2.56 -1.78 -19.63
C LEU A 24 -3.11 -3.09 -19.06
N GLY A 25 -3.21 -3.17 -17.72
CA GLY A 25 -3.69 -4.37 -17.05
C GLY A 25 -5.15 -4.68 -17.36
N ASN A 26 -6.04 -3.68 -17.30
CA ASN A 26 -7.48 -3.90 -17.50
C ASN A 26 -7.89 -4.01 -18.96
N ALA A 27 -7.33 -3.18 -19.84
CA ALA A 27 -7.76 -3.14 -21.24
C ALA A 27 -7.06 -4.20 -22.09
N TYR A 28 -5.84 -4.60 -21.72
CA TYR A 28 -4.99 -5.44 -22.57
C TYR A 28 -4.36 -6.65 -21.87
N GLY A 29 -4.57 -6.83 -20.56
CA GLY A 29 -3.93 -7.90 -19.80
C GLY A 29 -2.41 -7.76 -19.68
N VAL A 30 -1.86 -6.58 -20.00
CA VAL A 30 -0.43 -6.30 -20.00
C VAL A 30 -0.02 -5.79 -18.62
N ILE A 31 0.87 -6.51 -17.94
CA ILE A 31 1.30 -6.21 -16.58
C ILE A 31 2.79 -5.80 -16.60
N GLU A 32 3.01 -4.49 -16.68
CA GLU A 32 4.34 -3.86 -16.62
C GLU A 32 4.81 -3.61 -15.18
N GLY A 33 3.87 -3.44 -14.25
CA GLY A 33 4.18 -3.15 -12.85
C GLY A 33 2.95 -3.17 -11.95
N ILE A 34 3.16 -2.82 -10.68
CA ILE A 34 2.11 -2.74 -9.67
C ILE A 34 1.57 -1.31 -9.63
N ALA A 35 0.27 -1.13 -9.76
CA ALA A 35 -0.31 0.22 -9.72
C ALA A 35 -0.38 0.74 -8.28
N VAL A 36 0.61 1.54 -7.89
CA VAL A 36 0.73 2.07 -6.53
C VAL A 36 -0.14 3.32 -6.35
N ASP A 37 -1.24 3.19 -5.60
CA ASP A 37 -2.12 4.29 -5.19
C ASP A 37 -2.04 4.58 -3.68
N THR A 38 -2.92 5.43 -3.15
CA THR A 38 -2.90 5.78 -1.71
C THR A 38 -3.21 4.61 -0.77
N HIS A 39 -3.92 3.57 -1.23
CA HIS A 39 -4.16 2.35 -0.47
C HIS A 39 -2.94 1.45 -0.51
N VAL A 40 -2.38 1.22 -1.70
CA VAL A 40 -1.16 0.41 -1.87
C VAL A 40 0.01 1.03 -1.12
N ILE A 41 0.22 2.35 -1.20
CA ILE A 41 1.24 3.08 -0.44
C ILE A 41 1.12 2.79 1.06
N ARG A 42 -0.11 2.89 1.60
CA ARG A 42 -0.33 2.72 3.03
C ARG A 42 -0.15 1.27 3.46
N LEU A 43 -0.78 0.32 2.74
CA LEU A 43 -0.81 -1.08 3.17
C LEU A 43 0.53 -1.78 2.95
N SER A 44 1.25 -1.48 1.87
CA SER A 44 2.59 -2.05 1.64
C SER A 44 3.54 -1.73 2.79
N GLN A 45 3.43 -0.50 3.32
CA GLN A 45 4.17 -0.05 4.49
C GLN A 45 3.65 -0.70 5.77
N ARG A 46 2.35 -0.62 6.06
CA ARG A 46 1.78 -1.17 7.30
C ARG A 46 2.06 -2.65 7.48
N LEU A 47 1.98 -3.42 6.39
CA LEU A 47 2.23 -4.86 6.38
C LEU A 47 3.72 -5.21 6.18
N ARG A 48 4.61 -4.20 6.08
CA ARG A 48 6.05 -4.36 5.85
C ARG A 48 6.37 -5.24 4.63
N LEU A 49 5.56 -5.13 3.58
CA LEU A 49 5.83 -5.75 2.28
C LEU A 49 7.03 -5.09 1.58
N VAL A 50 7.39 -3.88 2.01
CA VAL A 50 8.55 -3.12 1.54
C VAL A 50 9.39 -2.65 2.72
N PRO A 51 10.74 -2.58 2.59
CA PRO A 51 11.60 -1.99 3.60
C PRO A 51 11.34 -0.48 3.74
N ILE A 52 11.09 -0.03 4.96
CA ILE A 52 10.67 1.36 5.25
C ILE A 52 11.78 2.37 4.92
N ASP A 53 13.04 1.96 5.05
CA ASP A 53 14.23 2.76 4.74
C ASP A 53 14.45 2.97 3.23
N LYS A 54 13.83 2.14 2.37
CA LYS A 54 14.07 2.17 0.91
C LYS A 54 13.06 2.95 0.10
N ILE A 55 11.94 3.35 0.68
CA ILE A 55 10.80 3.94 -0.05
C ILE A 55 10.75 5.47 0.01
N GLY A 56 11.65 6.09 0.77
CA GLY A 56 11.66 7.54 1.02
C GLY A 56 10.50 7.99 1.92
N GLY A 57 10.15 9.27 1.83
CA GLY A 57 9.23 9.92 2.76
C GLY A 57 9.97 10.59 3.92
N LYS A 58 9.46 11.75 4.35
CA LYS A 58 10.09 12.55 5.43
C LYS A 58 9.20 12.66 6.66
N HIS A 59 7.91 12.37 6.51
CA HIS A 59 6.90 12.65 7.53
C HIS A 59 6.15 11.36 7.89
N PRO A 60 6.70 10.54 8.80
CA PRO A 60 6.03 9.32 9.23
C PRO A 60 4.82 9.64 10.10
N ALA A 61 3.74 8.90 9.89
CA ALA A 61 2.72 8.71 10.92
C ALA A 61 3.22 7.66 11.92
N PHE A 62 2.84 7.80 13.17
CA PHE A 62 3.21 6.87 14.24
C PHE A 62 1.99 6.19 14.86
N VAL A 63 2.22 5.00 15.42
CA VAL A 63 1.27 4.29 16.27
C VAL A 63 1.96 3.94 17.58
N SER A 64 1.24 4.11 18.68
CA SER A 64 1.64 3.70 20.02
C SER A 64 1.11 2.30 20.29
N HIS A 65 1.96 1.39 20.75
CA HIS A 65 1.54 0.09 21.28
C HIS A 65 1.60 0.11 22.81
N SER A 66 0.49 -0.24 23.46
CA SER A 66 0.40 -0.49 24.90
C SER A 66 0.74 -1.96 25.17
N THR A 67 2.03 -2.32 25.12
CA THR A 67 2.45 -3.66 25.55
C THR A 67 2.35 -3.81 27.08
N MET A 68 2.11 -5.03 27.58
CA MET A 68 2.04 -5.37 29.02
C MET A 68 3.33 -5.05 29.82
N GLN A 69 4.41 -4.66 29.15
CA GLN A 69 5.63 -4.14 29.76
C GLN A 69 5.70 -2.62 29.56
N GLN A 70 6.00 -1.91 30.64
CA GLN A 70 6.02 -0.45 30.90
C GLN A 70 6.76 0.48 29.91
N TYR A 71 7.06 0.07 28.67
CA TYR A 71 7.73 0.88 27.66
C TYR A 71 6.79 1.18 26.49
N ASN A 72 6.49 2.47 26.29
CA ASN A 72 5.75 2.97 25.12
C ASN A 72 6.60 2.77 23.86
N ASN A 73 6.43 1.63 23.17
CA ASN A 73 7.06 1.42 21.88
C ASN A 73 6.26 2.13 20.78
N VAL A 74 6.78 3.28 20.35
CA VAL A 74 6.27 4.04 19.20
C VAL A 74 6.83 3.39 17.93
N THR A 75 5.94 2.96 17.05
CA THR A 75 6.32 2.36 15.75
C THR A 75 5.82 3.24 14.62
N ILE A 76 6.58 3.30 13.52
CA ILE A 76 6.14 3.99 12.30
C ILE A 76 4.91 3.26 11.74
N ASP A 77 3.80 3.98 11.57
CA ASP A 77 2.61 3.47 10.89
C ASP A 77 2.91 3.36 9.38
N PHE A 78 3.06 4.52 8.72
CA PHE A 78 3.48 4.66 7.32
C PHE A 78 3.89 6.12 7.02
N TYR A 79 4.64 6.32 5.92
CA TYR A 79 4.92 7.62 5.32
C TYR A 79 3.88 7.93 4.24
N LYS A 80 3.17 9.04 4.38
CA LYS A 80 2.18 9.48 3.38
C LYS A 80 2.85 9.96 2.10
N ASP A 81 4.07 10.48 2.21
CA ASP A 81 4.89 11.06 1.14
C ASP A 81 5.98 10.10 0.63
N ALA A 82 5.87 8.79 0.91
CA ALA A 82 6.72 7.78 0.32
C ALA A 82 6.60 7.77 -1.21
N SER A 83 7.71 7.47 -1.90
CA SER A 83 7.76 7.47 -3.35
C SER A 83 6.99 6.29 -3.94
N PRO A 84 5.95 6.50 -4.77
CA PRO A 84 5.21 5.42 -5.40
C PRO A 84 6.08 4.53 -6.27
N LEU A 85 7.06 5.13 -6.98
CA LEU A 85 7.99 4.41 -7.85
C LEU A 85 8.89 3.46 -7.04
N LYS A 86 9.44 3.93 -5.91
CA LYS A 86 10.28 3.08 -5.05
C LYS A 86 9.46 1.94 -4.43
N ILE A 87 8.21 2.21 -4.02
CA ILE A 87 7.30 1.17 -3.52
C ILE A 87 7.01 0.13 -4.60
N GLU A 88 6.68 0.56 -5.82
CA GLU A 88 6.45 -0.35 -6.96
C GLU A 88 7.66 -1.26 -7.18
N GLN A 89 8.86 -0.69 -7.23
CA GLN A 89 10.12 -1.42 -7.43
C GLN A 89 10.40 -2.42 -6.30
N GLU A 90 10.22 -2.04 -5.04
CA GLU A 90 10.44 -2.97 -3.91
C GLU A 90 9.38 -4.09 -3.89
N LEU A 91 8.11 -3.79 -4.21
CA LEU A 91 7.08 -4.82 -4.32
C LEU A 91 7.36 -5.81 -5.46
N MET A 92 7.82 -5.34 -6.62
CA MET A 92 8.16 -6.20 -7.76
C MET A 92 9.29 -7.18 -7.46
N LYS A 93 10.17 -6.88 -6.49
CA LYS A 93 11.27 -7.78 -6.07
C LYS A 93 10.78 -8.95 -5.22
N VAL A 94 9.72 -8.75 -4.45
CA VAL A 94 9.25 -9.73 -3.45
C VAL A 94 7.96 -10.44 -3.86
N ILE A 95 7.14 -9.82 -4.71
CA ILE A 95 5.86 -10.36 -5.16
C ILE A 95 6.03 -11.06 -6.52
N PRO A 96 5.53 -12.29 -6.70
CA PRO A 96 5.53 -12.96 -8.00
C PRO A 96 4.81 -12.14 -9.08
N LYS A 97 5.39 -12.02 -10.29
CA LYS A 97 4.82 -11.23 -11.40
C LYS A 97 3.36 -11.57 -11.73
N LYS A 98 3.01 -12.86 -11.66
CA LYS A 98 1.64 -13.36 -11.90
C LYS A 98 0.58 -12.79 -10.94
N THR A 99 0.98 -12.29 -9.76
CA THR A 99 0.06 -11.75 -8.75
C THR A 99 0.08 -10.22 -8.68
N TRP A 100 0.89 -9.51 -9.48
CA TRP A 100 0.99 -8.04 -9.41
C TRP A 100 -0.35 -7.35 -9.64
N PHE A 101 -1.11 -7.81 -10.64
CA PHE A 101 -2.43 -7.27 -10.95
C PHE A 101 -3.43 -7.54 -9.81
N SER A 102 -3.55 -8.80 -9.36
CA SER A 102 -4.49 -9.17 -8.30
C SER A 102 -4.14 -8.51 -6.96
N LEU A 103 -2.85 -8.43 -6.60
CA LEU A 103 -2.40 -7.80 -5.36
C LEU A 103 -2.82 -6.34 -5.30
N THR A 104 -2.70 -5.61 -6.41
CA THR A 104 -3.12 -4.20 -6.50
C THR A 104 -4.56 -4.03 -6.01
N TYR A 105 -5.49 -4.81 -6.55
CA TYR A 105 -6.91 -4.72 -6.20
C TYR A 105 -7.18 -5.25 -4.79
N GLN A 106 -6.55 -6.35 -4.39
CA GLN A 106 -6.69 -6.89 -3.02
C GLN A 106 -6.29 -5.87 -1.95
N LEU A 107 -5.18 -5.13 -2.17
CA LEU A 107 -4.75 -4.07 -1.26
C LEU A 107 -5.70 -2.87 -1.28
N ILE A 108 -6.21 -2.49 -2.46
CA ILE A 108 -7.19 -1.39 -2.57
C ILE A 108 -8.47 -1.75 -1.80
N ASP A 109 -9.04 -2.93 -2.07
CA ASP A 109 -10.29 -3.38 -1.47
C ASP A 109 -10.14 -3.54 0.05
N HIS A 110 -9.05 -4.16 0.50
CA HIS A 110 -8.75 -4.27 1.92
C HIS A 110 -8.56 -2.88 2.57
N GLY A 111 -7.87 -1.97 1.89
CA GLY A 111 -7.64 -0.62 2.36
C GLY A 111 -8.90 0.24 2.44
N ARG A 112 -9.91 -0.05 1.62
CA ARG A 112 -11.23 0.63 1.63
C ARG A 112 -12.14 0.06 2.72
N ALA A 113 -12.23 -1.26 2.81
CA ALA A 113 -13.15 -1.93 3.71
C ALA A 113 -12.65 -2.02 5.17
N VAL A 114 -11.35 -2.30 5.36
CA VAL A 114 -10.78 -2.70 6.65
C VAL A 114 -9.67 -1.75 7.10
N CYS A 115 -8.57 -1.66 6.35
CA CYS A 115 -7.36 -0.94 6.73
C CYS A 115 -7.42 0.54 6.34
N LYS A 116 -8.43 1.25 6.87
CA LYS A 116 -8.64 2.68 6.65
C LYS A 116 -7.49 3.53 7.18
N ALA A 117 -7.27 4.71 6.59
CA ALA A 117 -6.21 5.63 7.01
C ALA A 117 -6.40 6.08 8.47
N LYS A 118 -7.63 6.48 8.81
CA LYS A 118 -8.09 6.74 10.18
C LYS A 118 -8.95 5.57 10.64
N ASN A 119 -8.79 5.17 11.91
CA ASN A 119 -9.60 4.14 12.58
C ASN A 119 -9.75 2.84 11.77
N PRO A 120 -8.64 2.14 11.44
CA PRO A 120 -8.71 0.83 10.80
C PRO A 120 -9.44 -0.19 11.68
N LYS A 121 -10.18 -1.12 11.06
CA LYS A 121 -10.91 -2.19 11.75
C LYS A 121 -9.97 -3.35 12.13
N CYS A 122 -8.96 -3.07 12.94
CA CYS A 122 -7.87 -4.01 13.25
C CYS A 122 -8.33 -5.29 13.97
N GLN A 123 -9.36 -5.24 14.82
CA GLN A 123 -9.88 -6.45 15.48
C GLN A 123 -10.53 -7.43 14.48
N ALA A 124 -11.23 -6.91 13.47
CA ALA A 124 -11.86 -7.70 12.41
C ALA A 124 -10.94 -7.94 11.20
N CYS A 125 -9.67 -7.54 11.28
CA CYS A 125 -8.75 -7.66 10.15
C CYS A 125 -8.17 -9.09 10.10
N PRO A 126 -8.30 -9.82 8.97
CA PRO A 126 -7.75 -11.16 8.82
C PRO A 126 -6.21 -11.18 8.87
N LEU A 127 -5.57 -10.03 8.65
CA LEU A 127 -4.11 -9.87 8.71
C LEU A 127 -3.62 -9.34 10.06
N SER A 128 -4.50 -9.23 11.06
CA SER A 128 -4.19 -8.56 12.33
C SER A 128 -3.04 -9.21 13.10
N SER A 129 -2.96 -10.53 13.11
CA SER A 129 -1.90 -11.31 13.77
C SER A 129 -0.53 -11.10 13.13
N TYR A 130 -0.48 -10.74 11.84
CA TYR A 130 0.76 -10.51 11.09
C TYR A 130 1.10 -9.03 10.93
N CYS A 131 0.23 -8.11 11.37
CA CYS A 131 0.38 -6.68 11.12
C CYS A 131 1.20 -6.01 12.24
N PRO A 132 2.42 -5.51 11.96
CA PRO A 132 3.28 -4.90 12.99
C PRO A 132 2.71 -3.61 13.59
N VAL A 133 1.74 -2.98 12.91
CA VAL A 133 1.12 -1.72 13.32
C VAL A 133 -0.38 -1.90 13.62
N ARG A 134 -0.76 -3.12 14.04
CA ARG A 134 -2.12 -3.42 14.53
C ARG A 134 -2.47 -2.44 15.65
N ARG A 135 -3.67 -1.85 15.55
CA ARG A 135 -4.22 -0.97 16.60
C ARG A 135 -5.14 -1.76 17.52
N GLU A 136 -5.01 -1.51 18.81
CA GLU A 136 -6.02 -1.88 19.79
C GLU A 136 -7.23 -0.97 19.57
N GLN A 137 -8.43 -1.54 19.51
CA GLN A 137 -9.64 -0.72 19.54
C GLN A 137 -9.88 -0.35 21.00
N LYS A 138 -10.10 0.94 21.26
CA LYS A 138 -10.65 1.36 22.55
C LYS A 138 -12.11 0.93 22.55
N ASP A 139 -12.48 0.04 23.46
CA ASP A 139 -13.88 -0.32 23.68
C ASP A 139 -14.66 0.97 23.98
N GLY A 140 -15.64 1.31 23.13
CA GLY A 140 -16.51 2.47 23.32
C GLY A 140 -16.26 3.64 22.36
N ASN A 141 -16.91 3.61 21.19
CA ASN A 141 -17.86 4.64 20.76
C ASN A 141 -18.66 4.08 19.57
N PRO A 142 -20.00 4.30 19.48
CA PRO A 142 -20.85 3.70 18.46
C PRO A 142 -20.47 4.08 17.02
#